data_AF-A0A528KU15-F1
#
_entry.id   AF-A0A528KU15-F1
#
_cell.length_a   1.000
_cell.length_b   1.000
_cell.length_c   1.000
_cell.angle_alpha   90.00
_cell.angle_beta   90.00
_cell.angle_gamma   90.00
#
_symmetry.space_group_name_H-M   'P 1'
#
loop_
_entity.id
_entity.type
_entity.pdbx_description
1 polymer ?
#
loop_
_entity_poly.entity_id
_entity_poly.type
_entity_poly.pdbx_seq_one_letter_code
_entity_poly.pdbx_strand_id
1 'polypeptide(L)'
;MEAADFMPSEAVIAGIRRGIEAYEAKRASAQRQVRWRVPVFVGLVVVFVALIAWLFNAVADPHEQWLSTPHVFLYLGGMVAAVVLYFQALRPATRLQQSFRDTLLPMIFGFVRDVRYQHGVRPNSFDRMPRETVGAFNRQSFDDVISGRYEDFPFELYEAKLWEGSGKSETTAFKGVIVAFETIEPFPGTLVAARKAGKVAHFFRGMFASKMQELSSGVEDLDASYEFRTDNVEAARPLVTGRMAQALTWLRETWPYDQARVALSGSDGFLLMPRSKNFFELPDIAQPIDYNAHVAPMITDLGAMLATAALVRKIGAKDESVG
;
A
#
# COMPACT_ATOMS: atom_id res chain seq x y z
N MET A 1 17.12 4.82 -18.04
CA MET A 1 16.73 5.78 -16.98
C MET A 1 17.50 5.38 -15.75
N GLU A 2 18.37 6.26 -15.28
CA GLU A 2 19.12 6.05 -14.04
C GLU A 2 18.31 6.63 -12.87
N ALA A 3 18.56 6.15 -11.64
CA ALA A 3 17.93 6.68 -10.43
C ALA A 3 18.09 8.21 -10.28
N ALA A 4 19.16 8.77 -10.85
CA ALA A 4 19.45 10.19 -10.87
C ALA A 4 18.40 11.02 -11.65
N ASP A 5 17.72 10.43 -12.64
CA ASP A 5 16.76 11.13 -13.49
C ASP A 5 15.50 11.56 -12.73
N PHE A 6 15.21 10.92 -11.59
CA PHE A 6 14.04 11.19 -10.76
C PHE A 6 14.35 12.07 -9.55
N MET A 7 15.62 12.39 -9.33
CA MET A 7 16.02 13.17 -8.16
C MET A 7 15.54 14.62 -8.33
N PRO A 8 14.92 15.23 -7.30
CA PRO A 8 14.46 16.60 -7.39
C PRO A 8 15.65 17.56 -7.53
N SER A 9 15.41 18.76 -8.04
CA SER A 9 16.43 19.80 -8.06
C SER A 9 17.00 20.07 -6.66
N GLU A 10 18.24 20.53 -6.58
CA GLU A 10 18.90 20.89 -5.30
C GLU A 10 18.06 21.85 -4.44
N ALA A 11 17.31 22.76 -5.07
CA ALA A 11 16.39 23.65 -4.38
C ALA A 11 15.25 22.89 -3.65
N VAL A 12 14.69 21.86 -4.28
CA VAL A 12 13.67 21.00 -3.69
C VAL A 12 14.27 20.11 -2.61
N ILE A 13 15.46 19.54 -2.84
CA ILE A 13 16.19 18.76 -1.83
C ILE A 13 16.45 19.61 -0.57
N ALA A 14 16.89 20.86 -0.74
CA ALA A 14 17.07 21.81 0.35
C ALA A 14 15.74 22.16 1.04
N GLY A 15 14.63 22.21 0.31
CA GLY A 15 13.27 22.33 0.86
C GLY A 15 12.88 21.14 1.74
N ILE A 16 13.11 19.92 1.25
CA ILE A 16 12.85 18.67 1.97
C ILE A 16 13.68 18.61 3.26
N ARG A 17 14.98 18.92 3.18
CA ARG A 17 15.88 18.95 4.35
C ARG A 17 15.41 19.93 5.42
N ARG A 18 15.01 21.14 5.03
CA ARG A 18 14.39 22.12 5.95
C ARG A 18 13.08 21.59 6.56
N GLY A 19 12.27 20.87 5.78
CA GLY A 19 11.08 20.20 6.29
C GLY A 19 11.41 19.13 7.35
N ILE A 20 12.43 18.32 7.11
CA ILE A 20 12.95 17.32 8.07
C ILE A 20 13.44 18.02 9.34
N GLU A 21 14.21 19.09 9.25
CA GLU A 21 14.68 19.86 10.42
C GLU A 21 13.52 20.40 11.24
N ALA A 22 12.48 20.94 10.59
CA ALA A 22 11.28 21.44 11.27
C ALA A 22 10.47 20.32 11.95
N TYR A 23 10.43 19.12 11.36
CA TYR A 23 9.85 17.92 11.97
C TYR A 23 10.67 17.48 13.18
N GLU A 24 11.99 17.35 13.05
CA GLU A 24 12.90 16.92 14.11
C GLU A 24 12.87 17.88 15.32
N ALA A 25 12.77 19.19 15.09
CA ALA A 25 12.61 20.19 16.14
C ALA A 25 11.36 19.95 17.00
N LYS A 26 10.29 19.39 16.42
CA LYS A 26 9.05 19.06 17.12
C LYS A 26 9.04 17.63 17.66
N ARG A 27 9.79 16.71 17.05
CA ARG A 27 9.77 15.26 17.33
C ARG A 27 10.05 14.96 18.80
N ALA A 28 11.09 15.53 19.39
CA ALA A 28 11.46 15.28 20.79
C ALA A 28 10.31 15.64 21.76
N SER A 29 9.60 16.73 21.48
CA SER A 29 8.45 17.16 22.28
C SER A 29 7.26 16.20 22.13
N ALA A 30 6.97 15.73 20.91
CA ALA A 30 5.91 14.76 20.63
C ALA A 30 6.21 13.39 21.27
N GLN A 31 7.46 12.92 21.15
CA GLN A 31 7.92 11.69 21.78
C GLN A 31 7.80 11.76 23.32
N ARG A 32 8.19 12.88 23.93
CA ARG A 32 8.04 13.09 25.38
C ARG A 32 6.57 13.08 25.79
N GLN A 33 5.69 13.71 25.00
CA GLN A 33 4.25 13.69 25.26
C GLN A 33 3.70 12.26 25.21
N VAL A 34 4.04 11.47 24.19
CA VAL A 34 3.61 10.07 24.08
C VAL A 34 4.13 9.24 25.24
N ARG A 35 5.42 9.36 25.57
CA ARG A 35 6.07 8.61 26.66
C ARG A 35 5.42 8.85 28.02
N TRP A 36 4.87 10.03 28.27
CA TRP A 36 4.13 10.32 29.52
C TRP A 36 2.64 9.99 29.42
N ARG A 37 2.00 10.29 28.29
CA ARG A 37 0.56 10.06 28.11
C ARG A 37 0.19 8.58 28.16
N VAL A 38 0.97 7.70 27.54
CA VAL A 38 0.68 6.26 27.51
C VAL A 38 0.58 5.66 28.93
N PRO A 39 1.60 5.77 29.80
CA PRO A 39 1.52 5.20 31.14
C PRO A 39 0.47 5.91 32.00
N VAL A 40 0.27 7.22 31.86
CA VAL A 40 -0.77 7.93 32.63
C VAL A 40 -2.16 7.46 32.20
N PHE A 41 -2.46 7.46 30.90
CA PHE A 41 -3.80 7.16 30.42
C PHE A 41 -4.18 5.69 30.67
N VAL A 42 -3.28 4.76 30.32
CA VAL A 42 -3.50 3.33 30.53
C VAL A 42 -3.41 2.99 32.02
N GLY A 43 -2.46 3.56 32.75
CA GLY A 43 -2.29 3.34 34.19
C GLY A 43 -3.48 3.81 35.00
N LEU A 44 -4.09 4.96 34.67
CA LEU A 44 -5.31 5.43 35.33
C LEU A 44 -6.49 4.46 35.11
N VAL A 45 -6.62 3.86 33.93
CA VAL A 45 -7.65 2.84 33.67
C VAL A 45 -7.39 1.58 34.51
N VAL A 46 -6.14 1.12 34.57
CA VAL A 46 -5.78 -0.05 35.37
C VAL A 46 -6.06 0.19 36.85
N VAL A 47 -5.68 1.35 37.39
CA VAL A 47 -5.95 1.73 38.78
C VAL A 47 -7.46 1.81 39.03
N PHE A 48 -8.21 2.44 38.13
CA PHE A 48 -9.67 2.52 38.23
C PHE A 48 -10.31 1.13 38.25
N VAL A 49 -9.96 0.26 37.31
CA VAL A 49 -10.47 -1.12 37.24
C VAL A 49 -10.12 -1.90 38.51
N ALA A 50 -8.89 -1.77 39.01
CA ALA A 50 -8.47 -2.45 40.23
C ALA A 50 -9.24 -1.98 41.47
N LEU A 51 -9.48 -0.67 41.61
CA LEU A 51 -10.25 -0.10 42.72
C LEU A 51 -11.72 -0.54 42.68
N ILE A 52 -12.34 -0.53 41.51
CA ILE A 52 -13.74 -0.97 41.37
C ILE A 52 -13.87 -2.48 41.58
N ALA A 53 -12.93 -3.29 41.08
CA ALA A 53 -12.90 -4.73 41.34
C ALA A 53 -12.73 -5.02 42.84
N TRP A 54 -11.85 -4.28 43.52
CA TRP A 54 -11.69 -4.40 44.97
C TRP A 54 -12.99 -4.05 45.72
N LEU A 55 -13.70 -3.00 45.29
CA LEU A 55 -14.99 -2.64 45.87
C LEU A 55 -16.07 -3.71 45.64
N PHE A 56 -16.11 -4.31 44.45
CA PHE A 56 -17.02 -5.44 44.17
C PHE A 56 -16.72 -6.62 45.09
N ASN A 57 -15.44 -6.94 45.32
CA ASN A 57 -15.06 -8.02 46.25
C ASN A 57 -15.44 -7.74 47.70
N ALA A 58 -15.44 -6.49 48.13
CA ALA A 58 -15.84 -6.12 49.49
C ALA A 58 -17.32 -6.45 49.78
N VAL A 59 -18.15 -6.59 48.73
CA VAL A 59 -19.60 -6.86 48.84
C VAL A 59 -19.96 -8.25 48.28
N ALA A 60 -19.04 -8.93 47.61
CA ALA A 60 -19.28 -10.22 46.97
C ALA A 60 -19.26 -11.40 47.95
N ASP A 61 -20.03 -12.44 47.63
CA ASP A 61 -19.94 -13.75 48.27
C ASP A 61 -18.51 -14.32 48.09
N PRO A 62 -17.91 -14.97 49.11
CA PRO A 62 -16.59 -15.62 49.01
C PRO A 62 -16.40 -16.50 47.77
N HIS A 63 -17.46 -17.13 47.24
CA HIS A 63 -17.38 -17.99 46.06
C HIS A 63 -17.39 -17.24 44.71
N GLU A 64 -17.72 -15.95 44.70
CA GLU A 64 -17.84 -15.12 43.49
C GLU A 64 -16.77 -14.03 43.37
N GLN A 65 -15.82 -13.99 44.30
CA GLN A 65 -14.76 -12.98 44.31
C GLN A 65 -13.95 -13.01 43.00
N TRP A 66 -13.65 -11.83 42.46
CA TRP A 66 -12.86 -11.55 41.25
C TRP A 66 -13.44 -12.03 39.92
N LEU A 67 -14.37 -12.98 39.92
CA LEU A 67 -14.90 -13.64 38.73
C LEU A 67 -16.41 -13.51 38.57
N SER A 68 -17.09 -12.77 39.45
CA SER A 68 -18.53 -12.51 39.29
C SER A 68 -18.84 -11.79 37.97
N THR A 69 -20.08 -11.92 37.49
CA THR A 69 -20.54 -11.28 36.25
C THR A 69 -20.18 -9.78 36.17
N PRO A 70 -20.36 -8.97 37.24
CA PRO A 70 -19.87 -7.59 37.30
C PRO A 70 -18.36 -7.41 37.03
N HIS A 71 -17.51 -8.30 37.55
CA HIS A 71 -16.06 -8.23 37.32
C HIS A 71 -15.72 -8.45 35.85
N VAL A 72 -16.34 -9.45 35.21
CA VAL A 72 -16.10 -9.74 33.79
C VAL A 72 -16.45 -8.54 32.91
N PHE A 73 -17.60 -7.89 33.16
CA PHE A 73 -17.98 -6.67 32.44
C PHE A 73 -17.03 -5.50 32.71
N LEU A 74 -16.58 -5.34 33.96
CA LEU A 74 -15.59 -4.31 34.32
C LEU A 74 -14.27 -4.52 33.59
N TYR A 75 -13.75 -5.74 33.50
CA TYR A 75 -12.49 -6.05 32.81
C TYR A 75 -12.62 -5.85 31.30
N LEU A 76 -13.72 -6.31 30.69
CA LEU A 76 -13.97 -6.11 29.27
C LEU A 76 -14.10 -4.62 28.93
N GLY A 77 -14.89 -3.88 29.71
CA GLY A 77 -15.04 -2.43 29.55
C GLY A 77 -13.71 -1.68 29.78
N GLY A 78 -12.96 -2.07 30.81
CA GLY A 78 -11.62 -1.55 31.09
C GLY A 78 -10.64 -1.81 29.96
N MET A 79 -10.64 -3.00 29.37
CA MET A 79 -9.81 -3.33 28.21
C MET A 79 -10.16 -2.45 27.01
N VAL A 80 -11.45 -2.31 26.69
CA VAL A 80 -11.90 -1.43 25.58
C VAL A 80 -11.48 0.02 25.84
N ALA A 81 -11.69 0.53 27.06
CA ALA A 81 -11.28 1.88 27.43
C ALA A 81 -9.75 2.07 27.34
N ALA A 82 -8.97 1.10 27.81
CA ALA A 82 -7.51 1.14 27.72
C ALA A 82 -7.03 1.19 26.26
N VAL A 83 -7.64 0.41 25.36
CA VAL A 83 -7.33 0.44 23.92
C VAL A 83 -7.64 1.82 23.32
N VAL A 84 -8.82 2.38 23.60
CA VAL A 84 -9.21 3.71 23.10
C VAL A 84 -8.25 4.80 23.61
N LEU A 85 -7.95 4.80 24.91
CA LEU A 85 -7.06 5.79 25.52
C LEU A 85 -5.60 5.63 25.08
N TYR A 86 -5.16 4.40 24.81
CA TYR A 86 -3.84 4.14 24.22
C TYR A 86 -3.71 4.84 22.86
N PHE A 87 -4.67 4.64 21.94
CA PHE A 87 -4.66 5.34 20.66
C PHE A 87 -4.78 6.86 20.81
N GLN A 88 -5.53 7.34 21.81
CA GLN A 88 -5.60 8.77 22.12
C GLN A 88 -4.26 9.32 22.63
N ALA A 89 -3.51 8.54 23.40
CA ALA A 89 -2.19 8.91 23.90
C ALA A 89 -1.15 9.00 22.78
N LEU A 90 -1.27 8.19 21.73
CA LEU A 90 -0.39 8.21 20.55
C LEU A 90 -0.66 9.38 19.58
N ARG A 91 -1.82 10.04 19.66
CA ARG A 91 -2.24 11.11 18.72
C ARG A 91 -1.19 12.20 18.45
N PRO A 92 -0.39 12.70 19.41
CA PRO A 92 0.62 13.71 19.12
C PRO A 92 1.67 13.24 18.12
N ALA A 93 2.12 11.98 18.21
CA ALA A 93 3.09 11.42 17.29
C ALA A 93 2.48 11.17 15.91
N THR A 94 1.32 10.52 15.85
CA THR A 94 0.67 10.20 14.58
C THR A 94 0.27 11.45 13.80
N ARG A 95 -0.22 12.49 14.49
CA ARG A 95 -0.52 13.80 13.85
C ARG A 95 0.71 14.50 13.32
N LEU A 96 1.82 14.47 14.07
CA LEU A 96 3.06 15.10 13.62
C LEU A 96 3.61 14.38 12.38
N GLN A 97 3.66 13.05 12.40
CA GLN A 97 4.07 12.24 11.25
C GLN A 97 3.16 12.49 10.04
N GLN A 98 1.84 12.47 10.22
CA GLN A 98 0.90 12.73 9.12
C GLN A 98 1.08 14.13 8.54
N SER A 99 1.16 15.16 9.39
CA SER A 99 1.37 16.54 8.91
C SER A 99 2.67 16.71 8.11
N PHE A 100 3.70 15.95 8.47
CA PHE A 100 4.94 15.95 7.73
C PHE A 100 4.79 15.20 6.40
N ARG A 101 4.09 14.07 6.35
CA ARG A 101 3.75 13.38 5.08
C ARG A 101 2.93 14.27 4.15
N ASP A 102 1.91 14.96 4.67
CA ASP A 102 1.06 15.89 3.93
C ASP A 102 1.87 16.99 3.20
N THR A 103 3.03 17.36 3.77
CA THR A 103 3.93 18.35 3.17
C THR A 103 4.98 17.67 2.28
N LEU A 104 5.58 16.58 2.77
CA LEU A 104 6.69 15.87 2.13
C LEU A 104 6.28 15.22 0.81
N LEU A 105 5.15 14.48 0.80
CA LEU A 105 4.73 13.68 -0.34
C LEU A 105 4.51 14.55 -1.59
N PRO A 106 3.78 15.67 -1.55
CA PRO A 106 3.70 16.57 -2.71
C PRO A 106 5.06 17.09 -3.20
N MET A 107 6.02 17.36 -2.30
CA MET A 107 7.35 17.86 -2.67
C MET A 107 8.20 16.80 -3.38
N ILE A 108 8.20 15.56 -2.89
CA ILE A 108 8.97 14.48 -3.52
C ILE A 108 8.39 14.09 -4.89
N PHE A 109 7.10 14.32 -5.10
CA PHE A 109 6.44 14.17 -6.40
C PHE A 109 6.58 15.40 -7.31
N GLY A 110 7.46 16.35 -7.01
CA GLY A 110 7.61 17.59 -7.80
C GLY A 110 7.99 17.39 -9.28
N PHE A 111 8.40 16.18 -9.68
CA PHE A 111 8.64 15.80 -11.09
C PHE A 111 7.36 15.42 -11.85
N VAL A 112 6.23 15.30 -11.16
CA VAL A 112 4.91 15.02 -11.72
C VAL A 112 4.12 16.32 -11.83
N ARG A 113 3.32 16.49 -12.89
CA ARG A 113 2.41 17.64 -13.04
C ARG A 113 1.08 17.36 -12.34
N ASP A 114 0.42 18.42 -11.87
CA ASP A 114 -0.91 18.37 -11.25
C ASP A 114 -1.03 17.38 -10.07
N VAL A 115 0.04 17.27 -9.26
CA VAL A 115 0.10 16.36 -8.11
C VAL A 115 -1.01 16.67 -7.12
N ARG A 116 -1.75 15.64 -6.74
CA ARG A 116 -2.68 15.67 -5.61
C ARG A 116 -2.38 14.51 -4.70
N TYR A 117 -2.27 14.80 -3.41
CA TYR A 117 -2.11 13.81 -2.36
C TYR A 117 -3.36 13.79 -1.48
N GLN A 118 -3.82 12.59 -1.14
CA GLN A 118 -4.94 12.35 -0.24
C GLN A 118 -4.62 11.15 0.66
N HIS A 119 -5.08 11.20 1.90
CA HIS A 119 -4.86 10.16 2.90
C HIS A 119 -6.18 9.53 3.33
N GLY A 120 -6.22 8.20 3.41
CA GLY A 120 -7.36 7.41 3.89
C GLY A 120 -8.58 7.41 2.96
N VAL A 121 -8.41 7.77 1.70
CA VAL A 121 -9.51 7.87 0.71
C VAL A 121 -9.54 6.66 -0.22
N ARG A 122 -10.73 6.31 -0.73
CA ARG A 122 -10.86 5.31 -1.79
C ARG A 122 -10.35 5.90 -3.12
N PRO A 123 -9.37 5.27 -3.80
CA PRO A 123 -8.89 5.69 -5.11
C PRO A 123 -9.99 5.58 -6.17
N ASN A 124 -9.98 6.47 -7.16
CA ASN A 124 -10.98 6.49 -8.23
C ASN A 124 -10.82 5.32 -9.21
N SER A 125 -9.58 4.87 -9.44
CA SER A 125 -9.26 3.78 -10.36
C SER A 125 -9.57 2.40 -9.78
N PHE A 126 -9.76 2.29 -8.47
CA PHE A 126 -9.85 0.98 -7.80
C PHE A 126 -11.01 0.14 -8.33
N ASP A 127 -12.16 0.75 -8.60
CA ASP A 127 -13.35 0.05 -9.09
C ASP A 127 -13.24 -0.39 -10.56
N ARG A 128 -12.27 0.16 -11.31
CA ARG A 128 -11.98 -0.23 -12.70
C ARG A 128 -10.93 -1.34 -12.79
N MET A 129 -10.22 -1.62 -11.71
CA MET A 129 -9.21 -2.68 -11.67
C MET A 129 -9.89 -4.05 -11.82
N PRO A 130 -9.41 -4.92 -12.74
CA PRO A 130 -9.89 -6.29 -12.82
C PRO A 130 -9.70 -7.03 -11.49
N ARG A 131 -10.78 -7.63 -10.99
CA ARG A 131 -10.73 -8.37 -9.70
C ARG A 131 -9.80 -9.57 -9.79
N GLU A 132 -9.63 -10.09 -10.99
CA GLU A 132 -8.73 -11.17 -11.38
C GLU A 132 -7.25 -10.87 -11.06
N THR A 133 -6.87 -9.61 -10.82
CA THR A 133 -5.48 -9.22 -10.50
C THR A 133 -5.14 -9.35 -9.00
N VAL A 134 -6.15 -9.29 -8.13
CA VAL A 134 -5.99 -9.30 -6.65
C VAL A 134 -6.69 -10.46 -5.96
N GLY A 135 -7.61 -11.16 -6.64
CA GLY A 135 -8.30 -12.33 -6.13
C GLY A 135 -9.52 -11.96 -5.28
N ALA A 136 -10.06 -12.94 -4.54
CA ALA A 136 -11.20 -12.70 -3.66
C ALA A 136 -10.79 -11.86 -2.44
N PHE A 137 -11.59 -10.84 -2.13
CA PHE A 137 -11.49 -10.05 -0.91
C PHE A 137 -12.87 -9.53 -0.53
N ASN A 138 -13.10 -9.30 0.76
CA ASN A 138 -14.33 -8.67 1.26
C ASN A 138 -14.04 -7.43 2.13
N ARG A 139 -12.76 -7.16 2.40
CA ARG A 139 -12.29 -5.99 3.14
C ARG A 139 -11.15 -5.32 2.40
N GLN A 140 -11.09 -4.01 2.56
CA GLN A 140 -10.15 -3.15 1.88
C GLN A 140 -9.78 -1.96 2.77
N SER A 141 -8.53 -1.51 2.64
CA SER A 141 -8.02 -0.30 3.26
C SER A 141 -7.07 0.37 2.29
N PHE A 142 -7.14 1.70 2.24
CA PHE A 142 -6.22 2.55 1.49
C PHE A 142 -5.59 3.54 2.43
N ASP A 143 -4.29 3.78 2.27
CA ASP A 143 -3.52 4.66 3.15
C ASP A 143 -3.21 5.96 2.41
N ASP A 144 -2.21 5.95 1.55
CA ASP A 144 -1.79 7.12 0.79
C ASP A 144 -2.20 6.98 -0.67
N VAL A 145 -2.82 8.03 -1.23
CA VAL A 145 -3.29 8.12 -2.63
C VAL A 145 -2.68 9.37 -3.28
N ILE A 146 -2.05 9.17 -4.43
CA ILE A 146 -1.32 10.20 -5.17
C ILE A 146 -1.74 10.14 -6.63
N SER A 147 -2.22 11.26 -7.17
CA SER A 147 -2.62 11.36 -8.57
C SER A 147 -1.91 12.51 -9.25
N GLY A 148 -1.66 12.40 -10.56
CA GLY A 148 -1.07 13.48 -11.34
C GLY A 148 -0.86 13.08 -12.79
N ARG A 149 0.05 13.78 -13.49
CA ARG A 149 0.47 13.46 -14.85
C ARG A 149 1.99 13.27 -14.94
N TYR A 150 2.42 12.11 -15.42
CA TYR A 150 3.82 11.77 -15.68
C TYR A 150 3.99 11.57 -17.20
N GLU A 151 5.02 12.13 -17.85
CA GLU A 151 5.28 12.00 -19.31
C GLU A 151 4.00 12.04 -20.19
N ASP A 152 3.15 13.03 -19.93
CA ASP A 152 1.86 13.29 -20.59
C ASP A 152 0.69 12.33 -20.35
N PHE A 153 0.79 11.31 -19.50
CA PHE A 153 -0.35 10.45 -19.14
C PHE A 153 -0.81 10.65 -17.68
N PRO A 154 -2.13 10.55 -17.41
CA PRO A 154 -2.64 10.57 -16.04
C PRO A 154 -2.33 9.26 -15.32
N PHE A 155 -2.04 9.35 -14.03
CA PHE A 155 -1.89 8.19 -13.16
C PHE A 155 -2.54 8.42 -11.78
N GLU A 156 -2.85 7.32 -11.10
CA GLU A 156 -3.23 7.26 -9.69
C GLU A 156 -2.43 6.14 -9.02
N LEU A 157 -1.58 6.49 -8.07
CA LEU A 157 -0.75 5.60 -7.27
C LEU A 157 -1.30 5.54 -5.86
N TYR A 158 -1.49 4.36 -5.30
CA TYR A 158 -1.99 4.23 -3.93
C TYR A 158 -1.50 2.99 -3.21
N GLU A 159 -1.41 3.10 -1.88
CA GLU A 159 -1.20 1.95 -1.00
C GLU A 159 -2.53 1.26 -0.69
N ALA A 160 -2.58 -0.06 -0.91
CA ALA A 160 -3.76 -0.86 -0.66
C ALA A 160 -3.45 -2.11 0.16
N LYS A 161 -4.34 -2.41 1.11
CA LYS A 161 -4.45 -3.72 1.76
C LYS A 161 -5.82 -4.30 1.43
N LEU A 162 -5.85 -5.49 0.83
CA LEU A 162 -7.06 -6.24 0.49
C LEU A 162 -6.98 -7.60 1.18
N TRP A 163 -8.06 -8.00 1.85
CA TRP A 163 -8.09 -9.26 2.59
C TRP A 163 -9.49 -9.86 2.68
N GLU A 164 -9.50 -11.16 2.95
CA GLU A 164 -10.70 -11.95 3.15
C GLU A 164 -10.77 -12.46 4.60
N GLY A 165 -11.98 -12.50 5.15
CA GLY A 165 -12.26 -13.06 6.47
C GLY A 165 -12.20 -12.04 7.61
N SER A 166 -12.23 -12.55 8.83
CA SER A 166 -12.22 -11.72 10.04
C SER A 166 -11.51 -12.44 11.20
N GLY A 167 -10.67 -11.71 11.93
CA GLY A 167 -9.98 -12.26 13.10
C GLY A 167 -8.95 -13.32 12.72
N LYS A 168 -9.08 -14.53 13.27
CA LYS A 168 -8.09 -15.60 13.12
C LYS A 168 -8.07 -16.28 11.74
N SER A 169 -9.09 -16.05 10.90
CA SER A 169 -9.17 -16.56 9.53
C SER A 169 -8.83 -15.51 8.46
N GLU A 170 -8.23 -14.37 8.85
CA GLU A 170 -7.83 -13.32 7.92
C GLU A 170 -6.76 -13.83 6.94
N THR A 171 -7.06 -13.76 5.65
CA THR A 171 -6.13 -14.07 4.56
C THR A 171 -5.91 -12.84 3.70
N THR A 172 -4.67 -12.37 3.61
CA THR A 172 -4.33 -11.19 2.79
C THR A 172 -4.28 -11.58 1.32
N ALA A 173 -5.15 -10.98 0.51
CA ALA A 173 -5.20 -11.16 -0.93
C ALA A 173 -4.15 -10.28 -1.64
N PHE A 174 -4.00 -9.05 -1.14
CA PHE A 174 -2.99 -8.10 -1.61
C PHE A 174 -2.57 -7.15 -0.49
N LYS A 175 -1.28 -6.84 -0.42
CA LYS A 175 -0.73 -5.70 0.33
C LYS A 175 0.41 -5.11 -0.48
N GLY A 176 0.38 -3.81 -0.72
CA GLY A 176 1.43 -3.13 -1.48
C GLY A 176 0.94 -1.86 -2.18
N VAL A 177 1.66 -1.47 -3.23
CA VAL A 177 1.37 -0.27 -4.03
C VAL A 177 0.70 -0.68 -5.33
N ILE A 178 -0.31 0.09 -5.74
CA ILE A 178 -0.97 -0.06 -7.04
C ILE A 178 -0.79 1.25 -7.80
N VAL A 179 -0.38 1.16 -9.06
CA VAL A 179 -0.31 2.29 -10.00
C VAL A 179 -1.30 2.03 -11.12
N ALA A 180 -2.34 2.84 -11.19
CA ALA A 180 -3.27 2.90 -12.31
C ALA A 180 -2.83 3.99 -13.29
N PHE A 181 -2.89 3.71 -14.58
CA PHE A 181 -2.48 4.62 -15.65
C PHE A 181 -3.31 4.38 -16.90
N GLU A 182 -3.33 5.38 -17.79
CA GLU A 182 -3.97 5.27 -19.10
C GLU A 182 -3.06 4.56 -20.12
N THR A 183 -3.59 3.55 -20.83
CA THR A 183 -2.87 2.87 -21.91
C THR A 183 -2.86 3.71 -23.19
N ILE A 184 -1.83 3.56 -24.03
CA ILE A 184 -1.79 4.27 -25.32
C ILE A 184 -2.86 3.76 -26.27
N GLU A 185 -2.97 2.43 -26.37
CA GLU A 185 -4.03 1.76 -27.10
C GLU A 185 -4.89 0.97 -26.11
N PRO A 186 -6.24 1.10 -26.18
CA PRO A 186 -7.12 0.30 -25.37
C PRO A 186 -6.97 -1.20 -25.68
N PHE A 187 -6.90 -2.02 -24.64
CA PHE A 187 -6.92 -3.47 -24.82
C PHE A 187 -8.37 -3.95 -24.98
N PRO A 188 -8.74 -4.65 -26.08
CA PRO A 188 -10.10 -5.09 -26.35
C PRO A 188 -10.45 -6.35 -25.54
N GLY A 189 -10.54 -6.22 -24.22
CA GLY A 189 -10.80 -7.30 -23.28
C GLY A 189 -10.14 -7.02 -21.93
N THR A 190 -9.78 -8.09 -21.22
CA THR A 190 -8.94 -8.06 -20.02
C THR A 190 -7.74 -8.97 -20.22
N LEU A 191 -6.55 -8.48 -19.88
CA LEU A 191 -5.31 -9.25 -19.86
C LEU A 191 -4.65 -9.08 -18.50
N VAL A 192 -4.33 -10.19 -17.83
CA VAL A 192 -3.67 -10.20 -16.52
C VAL A 192 -2.40 -11.04 -16.62
N ALA A 193 -1.28 -10.50 -16.12
CA ALA A 193 -0.10 -11.27 -15.76
C ALA A 193 0.11 -11.19 -14.26
N ALA A 194 0.06 -12.35 -13.60
CA ALA A 194 0.32 -12.46 -12.19
C ALA A 194 1.27 -13.62 -11.89
N ARG A 195 1.88 -13.60 -10.71
CA ARG A 195 2.88 -14.60 -10.29
C ARG A 195 2.28 -15.99 -10.12
N LYS A 196 3.00 -17.02 -10.57
CA LYS A 196 2.65 -18.46 -10.53
C LYS A 196 2.87 -19.15 -9.17
N ALA A 197 3.24 -18.41 -8.12
CA ALA A 197 3.67 -19.01 -6.84
C ALA A 197 2.52 -19.72 -6.09
N GLY A 198 2.79 -20.89 -5.51
CA GLY A 198 1.82 -21.91 -5.06
C GLY A 198 0.69 -21.52 -4.09
N LYS A 199 0.65 -20.30 -3.54
CA LYS A 199 -0.54 -19.75 -2.85
C LYS A 199 -1.54 -19.10 -3.81
N VAL A 200 -1.08 -18.65 -4.98
CA VAL A 200 -1.89 -18.09 -6.07
C VAL A 200 -2.53 -19.19 -6.93
N ALA A 201 -2.05 -20.44 -6.86
CA ALA A 201 -2.78 -21.58 -7.44
C ALA A 201 -4.19 -21.74 -6.84
N HIS A 202 -4.40 -21.32 -5.58
CA HIS A 202 -5.74 -21.22 -4.97
C HIS A 202 -6.51 -19.95 -5.40
N PHE A 203 -5.80 -18.85 -5.69
CA PHE A 203 -6.34 -17.62 -6.26
C PHE A 203 -6.94 -17.87 -7.65
N PHE A 204 -6.25 -18.61 -8.52
CA PHE A 204 -6.74 -18.99 -9.85
C PHE A 204 -7.81 -20.11 -9.79
N ARG A 205 -7.78 -20.98 -8.78
CA ARG A 205 -8.86 -21.97 -8.54
C ARG A 205 -10.21 -21.35 -8.15
N GLY A 206 -10.23 -20.14 -7.59
CA GLY A 206 -11.46 -19.38 -7.41
C GLY A 206 -11.99 -18.77 -8.72
N MET A 207 -11.15 -18.69 -9.76
CA MET A 207 -11.45 -18.02 -11.03
C MET A 207 -12.03 -18.94 -12.11
N PHE A 208 -12.45 -20.16 -11.76
CA PHE A 208 -13.23 -21.07 -12.62
C PHE A 208 -14.59 -20.49 -13.07
N ALA A 209 -14.97 -19.30 -12.59
CA ALA A 209 -16.13 -18.54 -13.07
C ALA A 209 -15.80 -17.48 -14.14
N SER A 210 -14.51 -17.14 -14.35
CA SER A 210 -14.11 -16.15 -15.36
C SER A 210 -13.86 -16.83 -16.71
N LYS A 211 -14.29 -16.22 -17.81
CA LYS A 211 -14.07 -16.70 -19.20
C LYS A 211 -12.59 -16.58 -19.66
N MET A 212 -11.65 -16.49 -18.72
CA MET A 212 -10.25 -16.15 -18.97
C MET A 212 -9.44 -17.40 -19.33
N GLN A 213 -8.87 -17.41 -20.52
CA GLN A 213 -8.00 -18.44 -21.07
C GLN A 213 -6.53 -18.16 -20.71
N GLU A 214 -5.77 -19.21 -20.43
CA GLU A 214 -4.34 -19.14 -20.15
C GLU A 214 -3.52 -18.98 -21.44
N LEU A 215 -2.45 -18.19 -21.37
CA LEU A 215 -1.50 -17.99 -22.45
C LEU A 215 -0.07 -18.23 -21.97
N SER A 216 0.78 -18.65 -22.91
CA SER A 216 2.23 -18.75 -22.73
C SER A 216 2.91 -17.62 -23.49
N SER A 217 3.91 -17.01 -22.86
CA SER A 217 4.78 -16.01 -23.46
C SER A 217 5.81 -16.60 -24.42
N GLY A 218 6.05 -17.92 -24.34
CA GLY A 218 7.08 -18.61 -25.11
C GLY A 218 8.49 -18.41 -24.55
N VAL A 219 8.62 -17.69 -23.43
CA VAL A 219 9.87 -17.53 -22.67
C VAL A 219 9.77 -18.38 -21.41
N GLU A 220 10.56 -19.45 -21.34
CA GLU A 220 10.49 -20.48 -20.28
C GLU A 220 10.52 -19.86 -18.87
N ASP A 221 11.46 -18.95 -18.63
CA ASP A 221 11.61 -18.23 -17.36
C ASP A 221 10.37 -17.43 -16.95
N LEU A 222 9.73 -16.77 -17.92
CA LEU A 222 8.53 -15.98 -17.66
C LEU A 222 7.34 -16.90 -17.43
N ASP A 223 7.18 -17.96 -18.23
CA ASP A 223 6.08 -18.92 -18.07
C ASP A 223 6.21 -19.80 -16.80
N ALA A 224 7.44 -19.89 -16.25
CA ALA A 224 7.69 -20.49 -14.94
C ALA A 224 7.29 -19.57 -13.79
N SER A 225 7.40 -18.24 -13.96
CA SER A 225 7.22 -17.26 -12.89
C SER A 225 5.87 -16.52 -12.94
N TYR A 226 5.30 -16.37 -14.12
CA TYR A 226 4.05 -15.69 -14.41
C TYR A 226 3.01 -16.65 -15.00
N GLU A 227 1.75 -16.34 -14.74
CA GLU A 227 0.57 -16.90 -15.39
C GLU A 227 -0.14 -15.75 -16.12
N PHE A 228 -0.28 -15.90 -17.45
CA PHE A 228 -0.97 -14.94 -18.30
C PHE A 228 -2.38 -15.41 -18.56
N ARG A 229 -3.38 -14.55 -18.32
CA ARG A 229 -4.79 -14.89 -18.57
C ARG A 229 -5.53 -13.77 -19.27
N THR A 230 -6.41 -14.13 -20.19
CA THR A 230 -7.21 -13.16 -20.95
C THR A 230 -8.55 -13.71 -21.40
N ASP A 231 -9.53 -12.84 -21.62
CA ASP A 231 -10.79 -13.16 -22.28
C ASP A 231 -10.71 -12.97 -23.81
N ASN A 232 -9.64 -12.36 -24.33
CA ASN A 232 -9.40 -12.14 -25.76
C ASN A 232 -7.99 -12.61 -26.17
N VAL A 233 -7.90 -13.89 -26.53
CA VAL A 233 -6.64 -14.55 -26.92
C VAL A 233 -6.03 -13.95 -28.18
N GLU A 234 -6.85 -13.56 -29.16
CA GLU A 234 -6.37 -13.01 -30.43
C GLU A 234 -5.64 -11.69 -30.22
N ALA A 235 -6.19 -10.81 -29.36
CA ALA A 235 -5.57 -9.54 -29.01
C ALA A 235 -4.37 -9.69 -28.06
N ALA A 236 -4.44 -10.62 -27.09
CA ALA A 236 -3.39 -10.78 -26.07
C ALA A 236 -2.13 -11.48 -26.59
N ARG A 237 -2.26 -12.48 -27.48
CA ARG A 237 -1.15 -13.31 -27.93
C ARG A 237 0.07 -12.50 -28.42
N PRO A 238 -0.05 -11.54 -29.34
CA PRO A 238 1.11 -10.75 -29.80
C PRO A 238 1.73 -9.88 -28.70
N LEU A 239 0.94 -9.44 -27.71
CA LEU A 239 1.43 -8.66 -26.57
C LEU A 239 2.26 -9.53 -25.63
N VAL A 240 1.69 -10.69 -25.26
CA VAL A 240 2.26 -11.64 -24.30
C VAL A 240 3.55 -12.27 -24.82
N THR A 241 3.62 -12.62 -26.10
CA THR A 241 4.86 -13.17 -26.71
C THR A 241 5.87 -12.10 -27.13
N GLY A 242 5.48 -10.82 -27.07
CA GLY A 242 6.27 -9.69 -27.56
C GLY A 242 6.62 -8.70 -26.44
N ARG A 243 6.07 -7.50 -26.54
CA ARG A 243 6.44 -6.36 -25.68
C ARG A 243 6.15 -6.56 -24.20
N MET A 244 5.11 -7.32 -23.86
CA MET A 244 4.81 -7.60 -22.45
C MET A 244 5.84 -8.52 -21.82
N ALA A 245 6.30 -9.55 -22.54
CA ALA A 245 7.40 -10.39 -22.08
C ALA A 245 8.67 -9.57 -21.86
N GLN A 246 9.02 -8.67 -22.79
CA GLN A 246 10.18 -7.80 -22.64
C GLN A 246 10.06 -6.86 -21.42
N ALA A 247 8.90 -6.23 -21.24
CA ALA A 247 8.65 -5.34 -20.11
C ALA A 247 8.71 -6.08 -18.77
N LEU A 248 8.15 -7.28 -18.66
CA LEU A 248 8.19 -8.10 -17.44
C LEU A 248 9.60 -8.63 -17.15
N THR A 249 10.39 -8.97 -18.17
CA THR A 249 11.81 -9.33 -18.01
C THR A 249 12.61 -8.15 -17.47
N TRP A 250 12.46 -6.96 -18.05
CA TRP A 250 13.12 -5.75 -17.55
C TRP A 250 12.69 -5.38 -16.12
N LEU A 251 11.39 -5.52 -15.83
CA LEU A 251 10.84 -5.28 -14.50
C LEU A 251 11.46 -6.23 -13.48
N ARG A 252 11.60 -7.52 -13.82
CA ARG A 252 12.26 -8.52 -12.97
C ARG A 252 13.72 -8.19 -12.69
N GLU A 253 14.43 -7.63 -13.67
CA GLU A 253 15.85 -7.25 -13.52
C GLU A 253 16.03 -5.96 -12.70
N THR A 254 15.09 -5.03 -12.82
CA THR A 254 15.20 -3.69 -12.24
C THR A 254 14.55 -3.60 -10.85
N TRP A 255 13.52 -4.41 -10.59
CA TRP A 255 12.75 -4.34 -9.35
C TRP A 255 13.23 -5.37 -8.31
N PRO A 256 13.77 -4.95 -7.16
CA PRO A 256 14.42 -5.85 -6.19
C PRO A 256 13.45 -6.61 -5.28
N TYR A 257 12.14 -6.37 -5.39
CA TYR A 257 11.12 -6.90 -4.48
C TYR A 257 10.30 -8.03 -5.11
N ASP A 258 9.18 -8.40 -4.46
CA ASP A 258 8.25 -9.39 -5.02
C ASP A 258 7.79 -8.98 -6.44
N GLN A 259 7.67 -9.98 -7.31
CA GLN A 259 7.29 -9.79 -8.72
C GLN A 259 5.98 -9.02 -8.83
N ALA A 260 6.01 -7.95 -9.64
CA ALA A 260 4.84 -7.14 -9.90
C ALA A 260 3.76 -7.92 -10.66
N ARG A 261 2.52 -7.46 -10.58
CA ARG A 261 1.40 -7.96 -11.38
C ARG A 261 0.98 -6.86 -12.33
N VAL A 262 0.60 -7.22 -13.53
CA VAL A 262 0.13 -6.28 -14.56
C VAL A 262 -1.26 -6.67 -14.99
N ALA A 263 -2.14 -5.69 -15.16
CA ALA A 263 -3.44 -5.89 -15.78
C ALA A 263 -3.76 -4.77 -16.78
N LEU A 264 -4.35 -5.13 -17.90
CA LEU A 264 -4.86 -4.22 -18.92
C LEU A 264 -6.35 -4.50 -19.11
N SER A 265 -7.19 -3.47 -19.08
CA SER A 265 -8.63 -3.59 -19.32
C SER A 265 -9.17 -2.31 -19.94
N GLY A 266 -9.62 -2.38 -21.19
CA GLY A 266 -9.99 -1.18 -21.94
C GLY A 266 -8.81 -0.20 -22.01
N SER A 267 -9.05 1.07 -21.64
CA SER A 267 -8.03 2.13 -21.61
C SER A 267 -7.24 2.19 -20.28
N ASP A 268 -7.58 1.35 -19.29
CA ASP A 268 -6.89 1.34 -18.00
C ASP A 268 -5.82 0.25 -17.94
N GLY A 269 -4.64 0.64 -17.47
CA GLY A 269 -3.55 -0.26 -17.09
C GLY A 269 -3.28 -0.18 -15.60
N PHE A 270 -2.95 -1.32 -15.00
CA PHE A 270 -2.66 -1.45 -13.59
C PHE A 270 -1.34 -2.18 -13.38
N LEU A 271 -0.46 -1.59 -12.58
CA LEU A 271 0.77 -2.19 -12.10
C LEU A 271 0.68 -2.35 -10.57
N LEU A 272 0.68 -3.59 -10.10
CA LEU A 272 0.58 -3.91 -8.68
C LEU A 272 1.91 -4.43 -8.19
N MET A 273 2.42 -3.85 -7.12
CA MET A 273 3.71 -4.18 -6.54
C MET A 273 3.51 -4.65 -5.10
N PRO A 274 3.43 -5.98 -4.87
CA PRO A 274 3.26 -6.53 -3.54
C PRO A 274 4.41 -6.13 -2.62
N ARG A 275 4.08 -5.65 -1.40
CA ARG A 275 5.06 -5.35 -0.34
C ARG A 275 4.47 -5.70 1.03
N SER A 276 5.32 -6.23 1.91
CA SER A 276 4.95 -6.50 3.29
C SER A 276 4.91 -5.25 4.17
N LYS A 277 5.73 -4.24 3.83
CA LYS A 277 5.81 -2.94 4.51
C LYS A 277 5.08 -1.85 3.73
N ASN A 278 4.61 -0.83 4.44
CA ASN A 278 4.02 0.33 3.81
C ASN A 278 5.13 1.14 3.12
N PHE A 279 4.84 1.63 1.93
CA PHE A 279 5.78 2.28 1.03
C PHE A 279 6.08 3.71 1.47
N PHE A 280 5.07 4.46 1.89
CA PHE A 280 5.22 5.84 2.36
C PHE A 280 5.47 5.91 3.88
N GLU A 281 5.94 4.81 4.48
CA GLU A 281 6.17 4.74 5.91
C GLU A 281 7.43 5.47 6.32
N LEU A 282 7.26 6.50 7.13
CA LEU A 282 8.35 7.17 7.82
C LEU A 282 8.73 6.40 9.10
N PRO A 283 9.98 6.52 9.57
CA PRO A 283 10.41 5.96 10.85
C PRO A 283 9.48 6.32 12.01
N ASP A 284 9.42 5.43 13.01
CA ASP A 284 8.71 5.69 14.26
C ASP A 284 9.20 6.99 14.92
N ILE A 285 8.34 7.64 15.70
CA ILE A 285 8.64 8.91 16.40
C ILE A 285 9.91 8.84 17.28
N ALA A 286 10.30 7.63 17.73
CA ALA A 286 11.53 7.41 18.48
C ALA A 286 12.81 7.58 17.64
N GLN A 287 12.74 7.44 16.32
CA GLN A 287 13.86 7.49 15.40
C GLN A 287 13.89 8.81 14.62
N PRO A 288 15.06 9.42 14.41
CA PRO A 288 15.19 10.60 13.57
C PRO A 288 15.00 10.25 12.09
N ILE A 289 14.47 11.20 11.32
CA ILE A 289 14.36 11.08 9.88
C ILE A 289 15.64 11.58 9.22
N ASP A 290 16.26 10.72 8.43
CA ASP A 290 17.38 11.05 7.53
C ASP A 290 16.93 11.07 6.06
N TYR A 291 17.37 12.08 5.31
CA TYR A 291 17.03 12.23 3.90
C TYR A 291 17.55 11.08 3.04
N ASN A 292 18.82 10.70 3.18
CA ASN A 292 19.45 9.70 2.31
C ASN A 292 18.97 8.29 2.63
N ALA A 293 18.66 8.01 3.90
CA ALA A 293 18.22 6.69 4.33
C ALA A 293 16.72 6.44 4.11
N HIS A 294 15.88 7.49 4.18
CA HIS A 294 14.43 7.31 4.20
C HIS A 294 13.69 8.00 3.04
N VAL A 295 14.18 9.15 2.55
CA VAL A 295 13.46 9.95 1.55
C VAL A 295 14.00 9.72 0.14
N ALA A 296 15.33 9.75 -0.04
CA ALA A 296 15.94 9.52 -1.34
C ALA A 296 15.59 8.14 -1.95
N PRO A 297 15.61 7.02 -1.18
CA PRO A 297 15.21 5.72 -1.72
C PRO A 297 13.74 5.69 -2.11
N MET A 298 12.87 6.40 -1.36
CA MET A 298 11.45 6.52 -1.69
C MET A 298 11.25 7.25 -3.02
N ILE A 299 11.97 8.34 -3.28
CA ILE A 299 11.94 9.06 -4.56
C ILE A 299 12.39 8.15 -5.71
N THR A 300 13.51 7.45 -5.54
CA THR A 300 14.03 6.53 -6.55
C THR A 300 13.04 5.42 -6.86
N ASP A 301 12.50 4.78 -5.83
CA ASP A 301 11.50 3.71 -5.99
C ASP A 301 10.27 4.27 -6.74
N LEU A 302 9.77 5.45 -6.39
CA LEU A 302 8.64 6.10 -7.07
C LEU A 302 8.90 6.37 -8.55
N GLY A 303 10.06 6.93 -8.86
CA GLY A 303 10.49 7.17 -10.23
C GLY A 303 10.53 5.89 -11.04
N ALA A 304 11.11 4.83 -10.48
CA ALA A 304 11.14 3.51 -11.09
C ALA A 304 9.72 2.92 -11.30
N MET A 305 8.80 3.10 -10.35
CA MET A 305 7.40 2.67 -10.52
C MET A 305 6.71 3.38 -11.69
N LEU A 306 6.88 4.71 -11.80
CA LEU A 306 6.24 5.51 -12.85
C LEU A 306 6.88 5.28 -14.22
N ALA A 307 8.20 5.12 -14.29
CA ALA A 307 8.88 4.70 -15.52
C ALA A 307 8.44 3.31 -15.95
N THR A 308 8.26 2.38 -15.01
CA THR A 308 7.71 1.06 -15.30
C THR A 308 6.29 1.17 -15.85
N ALA A 309 5.42 1.99 -15.25
CA ALA A 309 4.08 2.26 -15.78
C ALA A 309 4.13 2.87 -17.19
N ALA A 310 5.08 3.78 -17.45
CA ALA A 310 5.30 4.39 -18.76
C ALA A 310 5.78 3.39 -19.84
N LEU A 311 6.51 2.35 -19.44
CA LEU A 311 6.84 1.22 -20.32
C LEU A 311 5.63 0.32 -20.54
N VAL A 312 4.88 0.00 -19.48
CA VAL A 312 3.72 -0.89 -19.55
C VAL A 312 2.59 -0.29 -20.38
N ARG A 313 2.33 1.03 -20.34
CA ARG A 313 1.33 1.69 -21.20
C ARG A 313 1.60 1.54 -22.69
N LYS A 314 2.87 1.34 -23.08
CA LYS A 314 3.31 1.15 -24.47
C LYS A 314 3.16 -0.28 -24.95
N ILE A 315 2.89 -1.24 -24.07
CA ILE A 315 2.78 -2.66 -24.44
C ILE A 315 1.70 -2.84 -25.51
N GLY A 316 0.53 -2.22 -25.33
CA GLY A 316 -0.61 -2.35 -26.26
C GLY A 316 -0.51 -1.56 -27.56
N ALA A 317 0.43 -0.62 -27.69
CA ALA A 317 0.51 0.29 -28.82
C ALA A 317 0.87 -0.45 -30.14
N LYS A 318 0.65 0.06 -31.35
CA LYS A 318 1.28 -0.48 -32.58
C LYS A 318 2.66 0.16 -32.79
N ASP A 319 3.58 -0.51 -33.47
CA ASP A 319 4.98 -0.03 -33.65
C ASP A 319 5.06 1.37 -34.29
N GLU A 320 4.02 1.80 -35.02
CA GLU A 320 3.90 3.14 -35.64
C GLU A 320 3.54 4.26 -34.64
N SER A 321 3.10 3.92 -33.42
CA SER A 321 2.63 4.88 -32.40
C SER A 321 3.67 5.23 -31.32
N VAL A 322 4.85 4.61 -31.40
CA VAL A 322 5.99 4.87 -30.51
C VAL A 322 6.96 5.82 -31.23
N GLY A 323 6.49 7.05 -31.48
CA GLY A 323 7.29 8.18 -31.97
C GLY A 323 7.62 9.16 -30.86
#